data_AF-A0A350JK12-F1
#
_entry.id   AF-A0A350JK12-F1
#
_cell.length_a   1.000
_cell.length_b   1.000
_cell.length_c   1.000
_cell.angle_alpha   90.00
_cell.angle_beta   90.00
_cell.angle_gamma   90.00
#
_symmetry.space_group_name_H-M   'P 1'
#
loop_
_entity.id
_entity.type
_entity.pdbx_description
1 polymer ?
#
loop_
_entity_poly.entity_id
_entity_poly.type
_entity_poly.pdbx_seq_one_letter_code
_entity_poly.pdbx_strand_id
1 'polypeptide(L)'
;MSLNGSSTNVELSIKMRLLIATGFWPSKENSISGIFVAQQVAAFVRLGYQVTILSGNTIGRPASPRLTPSELGLPEERVAMVSYPLLRLPEHLSGLPGGITLNTATTGISMCRLIRKLVRSHGPFDAAIIHALRYAGFALPTWRHLIQGKVLTVCHGVDPFLEQPGNIKRSIPLLQKMVGQC
;
A
#
# COMPACT_ATOMS: atom_id res chain seq x y z
N MET A 1 -41.64 -2.48 -36.83
CA MET A 1 -41.39 -1.45 -35.81
C MET A 1 -40.31 -1.97 -34.89
N SER A 2 -39.13 -1.34 -34.94
CA SER A 2 -37.97 -1.68 -34.14
C SER A 2 -38.11 -1.04 -32.76
N LEU A 3 -37.87 -1.81 -31.70
CA LEU A 3 -37.55 -1.27 -30.38
C LEU A 3 -36.23 -1.91 -29.95
N ASN A 4 -35.14 -1.27 -30.39
CA ASN A 4 -33.82 -1.40 -29.80
C ASN A 4 -33.91 -1.00 -28.33
N GLY A 5 -34.00 -1.97 -27.44
CA GLY A 5 -33.63 -1.80 -26.05
C GLY A 5 -32.12 -1.61 -25.99
N SER A 6 -31.65 -0.37 -26.05
CA SER A 6 -30.25 -0.04 -25.76
C SER A 6 -30.02 -0.35 -24.30
N SER A 7 -29.49 -1.55 -24.04
CA SER A 7 -28.76 -1.86 -22.82
C SER A 7 -27.66 -0.81 -22.68
N THR A 8 -27.91 0.20 -21.86
CA THR A 8 -26.93 1.18 -21.44
C THR A 8 -25.84 0.43 -20.68
N ASN A 9 -24.83 -0.01 -21.42
CA ASN A 9 -23.50 -0.21 -20.88
C ASN A 9 -23.07 1.15 -20.34
N VAL A 10 -23.39 1.42 -19.08
CA VAL A 10 -22.69 2.44 -18.32
C VAL A 10 -21.27 1.89 -18.19
N GLU A 11 -20.41 2.22 -19.16
CA GLU A 11 -18.99 2.30 -18.90
C GLU A 11 -18.86 3.21 -17.69
N LEU A 12 -18.72 2.60 -16.51
CA LEU A 12 -18.42 3.31 -15.28
C LEU A 12 -17.04 3.91 -15.48
N SER A 13 -17.01 5.10 -16.08
CA SER A 13 -15.84 5.94 -16.25
C SER A 13 -15.04 5.91 -14.95
N ILE A 14 -13.79 5.46 -15.03
CA ILE A 14 -12.90 5.41 -13.88
C ILE A 14 -12.75 6.85 -13.38
N LYS A 15 -13.30 7.14 -12.19
CA LYS A 15 -13.22 8.48 -11.62
C LYS A 15 -11.81 8.81 -11.17
N MET A 16 -11.19 7.90 -10.43
CA MET A 16 -9.88 8.10 -9.82
C MET A 16 -9.18 6.76 -9.57
N ARG A 17 -7.86 6.80 -9.54
CA ARG A 17 -6.95 5.67 -9.30
C ARG A 17 -6.28 5.84 -7.95
N LEU A 18 -6.60 4.95 -7.03
CA LEU A 18 -6.17 4.99 -5.63
C LEU A 18 -5.12 3.92 -5.36
N LEU A 19 -4.00 4.32 -4.76
CA LEU A 19 -3.01 3.39 -4.23
C LEU A 19 -3.27 3.12 -2.75
N ILE A 20 -3.34 1.86 -2.32
CA ILE A 20 -3.44 1.51 -0.90
C ILE A 20 -2.23 0.67 -0.51
N ALA A 21 -1.34 1.19 0.33
CA ALA A 21 -0.19 0.45 0.86
C ALA A 21 -0.52 -0.13 2.24
N THR A 22 -0.60 -1.45 2.35
CA THR A 22 -1.05 -2.12 3.57
C THR A 22 -0.22 -3.35 3.93
N GLY A 23 0.06 -3.50 5.23
CA GLY A 23 0.52 -4.75 5.85
C GLY A 23 -0.64 -5.51 6.50
N PHE A 24 -1.82 -4.90 6.53
CA PHE A 24 -3.05 -5.42 7.11
C PHE A 24 -3.95 -5.85 5.94
N TRP A 25 -4.01 -7.16 5.70
CA TRP A 25 -4.90 -7.74 4.71
C TRP A 25 -5.30 -9.15 5.16
N PRO A 26 -6.57 -9.56 4.97
CA PRO A 26 -7.03 -10.88 5.35
C PRO A 26 -6.17 -12.02 4.76
N SER A 27 -5.94 -13.06 5.56
CA SER A 27 -5.28 -14.28 5.13
C SER A 27 -6.19 -15.49 5.32
N LYS A 28 -5.80 -16.63 4.73
CA LYS A 28 -6.52 -17.91 4.91
C LYS A 28 -6.54 -18.37 6.37
N GLU A 29 -5.51 -18.05 7.13
CA GLU A 29 -5.40 -18.40 8.55
C GLU A 29 -6.12 -17.41 9.46
N ASN A 30 -6.26 -16.15 9.04
CA ASN A 30 -6.97 -15.13 9.80
C ASN A 30 -7.66 -14.15 8.83
N SER A 31 -8.93 -14.44 8.54
CA SER A 31 -9.77 -13.64 7.64
C SER A 31 -10.31 -12.36 8.30
N ILE A 32 -10.22 -12.25 9.63
CA ILE A 32 -10.72 -11.10 10.40
C ILE A 32 -9.68 -9.97 10.39
N SER A 33 -8.40 -10.30 10.56
CA SER A 33 -7.35 -9.29 10.59
C SER A 33 -7.22 -8.57 9.24
N GLY A 34 -7.23 -7.24 9.26
CA GLY A 34 -7.16 -6.43 8.04
C GLY A 34 -8.47 -6.35 7.23
N ILE A 35 -9.58 -6.95 7.70
CA ILE A 35 -10.88 -6.91 6.98
C ILE A 35 -11.38 -5.47 6.77
N PHE A 36 -11.06 -4.55 7.67
CA PHE A 36 -11.41 -3.14 7.54
C PHE A 36 -10.79 -2.50 6.29
N VAL A 37 -9.59 -2.94 5.85
CA VAL A 37 -8.97 -2.45 4.61
C VAL A 37 -9.77 -2.96 3.42
N ALA A 38 -10.15 -4.24 3.41
CA ALA A 38 -10.97 -4.81 2.34
C ALA A 38 -12.35 -4.15 2.24
N GLN A 39 -13.01 -3.88 3.38
CA GLN A 39 -14.27 -3.14 3.42
C GLN A 39 -14.13 -1.69 2.93
N GLN A 40 -13.02 -1.04 3.26
CA GLN A 40 -12.71 0.30 2.75
C GLN A 40 -12.49 0.28 1.22
N VAL A 41 -11.75 -0.71 0.70
CA VAL A 41 -11.57 -0.91 -0.75
C VAL A 41 -12.93 -1.09 -1.43
N ALA A 42 -13.81 -1.94 -0.87
CA ALA A 42 -15.15 -2.15 -1.40
C ALA A 42 -15.95 -0.85 -1.47
N ALA A 43 -15.84 0.01 -0.46
CA ALA A 43 -16.49 1.32 -0.44
C ALA A 43 -15.97 2.25 -1.55
N PHE A 44 -14.65 2.30 -1.76
CA PHE A 44 -14.06 3.09 -2.86
C PHE A 44 -14.48 2.56 -4.23
N VAL A 45 -14.49 1.25 -4.43
CA VAL A 45 -14.95 0.63 -5.68
C VAL A 45 -16.41 1.02 -5.98
N ARG A 46 -17.30 0.98 -4.98
CA ARG A 46 -18.70 1.44 -5.13
C ARG A 46 -18.82 2.91 -5.54
N LEU A 47 -17.84 3.74 -5.18
CA LEU A 47 -17.76 5.15 -5.57
C LEU A 47 -17.14 5.35 -6.97
N GLY A 48 -16.73 4.27 -7.66
CA GLY A 48 -16.17 4.29 -9.01
C GLY A 48 -14.64 4.39 -9.06
N TYR A 49 -13.95 4.12 -7.96
CA TYR A 49 -12.48 4.15 -7.91
C TYR A 49 -11.89 2.85 -8.48
N GLN A 50 -10.75 2.98 -9.15
CA GLN A 50 -9.86 1.85 -9.39
C GLN A 50 -8.82 1.80 -8.28
N VAL A 51 -8.65 0.66 -7.63
CA VAL A 51 -7.79 0.52 -6.45
C VAL A 51 -6.64 -0.43 -6.76
N THR A 52 -5.42 -0.01 -6.44
CA THR A 52 -4.24 -0.88 -6.45
C THR A 52 -3.73 -1.04 -5.03
N ILE A 53 -3.75 -2.26 -4.53
CA ILE A 53 -3.28 -2.62 -3.20
C ILE A 53 -1.82 -3.04 -3.30
N LEU A 54 -0.93 -2.35 -2.58
CA LEU A 54 0.44 -2.76 -2.38
C LEU A 54 0.57 -3.47 -1.04
N SER A 55 0.93 -4.74 -1.09
CA SER A 55 1.08 -5.57 0.11
C SER A 55 2.52 -6.02 0.32
N GLY A 56 3.09 -5.74 1.50
CA GLY A 56 4.48 -6.07 1.79
C GLY A 56 4.65 -7.55 2.11
N ASN A 57 5.53 -8.26 1.38
CA ASN A 57 5.89 -9.65 1.64
C ASN A 57 7.24 -9.71 2.34
N THR A 58 7.26 -10.18 3.59
CA THR A 58 8.53 -10.32 4.33
C THR A 58 9.38 -11.42 3.68
N ILE A 59 10.57 -11.08 3.21
CA ILE A 59 11.50 -12.05 2.64
C ILE A 59 11.93 -13.05 3.74
N GLY A 60 11.97 -14.34 3.40
CA GLY A 60 12.45 -15.39 4.29
C GLY A 60 11.50 -15.77 5.42
N ARG A 61 10.27 -15.24 5.44
CA ARG A 61 9.18 -15.74 6.29
C ARG A 61 8.05 -16.26 5.41
N PRO A 62 7.61 -17.52 5.58
CA PRO A 62 6.38 -17.96 4.95
C PRO A 62 5.24 -17.09 5.49
N ALA A 63 4.66 -16.25 4.63
CA ALA A 63 3.44 -15.55 4.95
C ALA A 63 2.28 -16.52 4.71
N SER A 64 1.34 -16.59 5.64
CA SER A 64 0.05 -17.24 5.39
C SER A 64 -0.52 -16.66 4.09
N PRO A 65 -1.01 -17.50 3.17
CA PRO A 65 -1.55 -17.02 1.90
C PRO A 65 -2.62 -15.96 2.15
N ARG A 66 -2.40 -14.76 1.61
CA ARG A 66 -3.39 -13.68 1.65
C ARG A 66 -4.59 -14.06 0.79
N LEU A 67 -5.77 -13.67 1.22
CA LEU A 67 -6.96 -13.79 0.38
C LEU A 67 -6.80 -12.85 -0.82
N THR A 68 -7.12 -13.31 -2.02
CA THR A 68 -7.15 -12.43 -3.20
C THR A 68 -8.30 -11.42 -3.07
N PRO A 69 -8.27 -10.30 -3.81
CA PRO A 69 -9.43 -9.42 -3.91
C PRO A 69 -10.72 -10.18 -4.30
N SER A 70 -10.64 -11.11 -5.25
CA SER A 70 -11.78 -11.92 -5.69
C SER A 70 -12.29 -12.89 -4.62
N GLU A 71 -11.41 -13.52 -3.83
CA GLU A 71 -11.81 -14.34 -2.66
C GLU A 71 -12.58 -13.50 -1.61
N LEU A 72 -12.41 -12.17 -1.62
CA LEU A 72 -13.13 -11.22 -0.75
C LEU A 72 -14.33 -10.55 -1.44
N GLY A 73 -14.71 -11.01 -2.64
CA GLY A 73 -15.83 -10.47 -3.41
C GLY A 73 -15.56 -9.09 -4.05
N LEU A 74 -14.30 -8.71 -4.23
CA LEU A 74 -13.92 -7.47 -4.92
C LEU A 74 -13.73 -7.72 -6.42
N PRO A 75 -14.23 -6.82 -7.29
CA PRO A 75 -14.13 -6.96 -8.74
C PRO A 75 -12.69 -6.80 -9.24
N GLU A 76 -12.18 -7.80 -9.97
CA GLU A 76 -10.78 -7.86 -10.44
C GLU A 76 -10.46 -6.76 -11.46
N GLU A 77 -11.46 -6.29 -12.22
CA GLU A 77 -11.31 -5.19 -13.18
C GLU A 77 -11.12 -3.83 -12.50
N ARG A 78 -11.48 -3.71 -11.22
CA ARG A 78 -11.31 -2.48 -10.42
C ARG A 78 -10.25 -2.60 -9.35
N VAL A 79 -9.94 -3.81 -8.88
CA VAL A 79 -9.04 -4.02 -7.75
C VAL A 79 -7.90 -4.95 -8.14
N ALA A 80 -6.69 -4.40 -8.17
CA ALA A 80 -5.46 -5.17 -8.31
C ALA A 80 -4.75 -5.26 -6.96
N MET A 81 -4.18 -6.42 -6.65
CA MET A 81 -3.27 -6.59 -5.52
C MET A 81 -1.89 -6.98 -6.02
N VAL A 82 -0.88 -6.21 -5.63
CA VAL A 82 0.51 -6.44 -6.01
C VAL A 82 1.36 -6.49 -4.76
N SER A 83 2.23 -7.49 -4.70
CA SER A 83 3.14 -7.63 -3.57
C SER A 83 4.47 -6.96 -3.86
N TYR A 84 5.09 -6.38 -2.83
CA TYR A 84 6.48 -5.91 -2.88
C TYR A 84 7.32 -6.62 -1.82
N PRO A 85 8.61 -6.86 -2.08
CA PRO A 85 9.50 -7.44 -1.09
C PRO A 85 9.70 -6.47 0.07
N LEU A 86 9.56 -6.98 1.29
CA LEU A 86 9.83 -6.28 2.52
C LEU A 86 11.00 -6.96 3.23
N LEU A 87 12.11 -6.25 3.35
CA LEU A 87 13.20 -6.68 4.22
C LEU A 87 12.83 -6.25 5.65
N ARG A 88 12.56 -7.23 6.52
CA ARG A 88 12.29 -6.99 7.94
C ARG A 88 13.36 -7.66 8.77
N LEU A 89 14.29 -6.85 9.27
CA LEU A 89 15.20 -7.30 10.32
C LEU A 89 14.40 -7.83 11.54
N PRO A 90 14.92 -8.84 12.26
CA PRO A 90 14.42 -9.20 13.59
C PRO A 90 14.18 -7.98 14.47
N GLU A 91 13.19 -8.03 15.37
CA GLU A 91 12.79 -6.85 16.14
C GLU A 91 13.91 -6.29 17.02
N HIS A 92 14.73 -7.16 17.62
CA HIS A 92 15.90 -6.75 18.40
C HIS A 92 16.93 -5.99 17.55
N LEU A 93 17.10 -6.34 16.26
CA LEU A 93 17.98 -5.61 15.33
C LEU A 93 17.31 -4.34 14.78
N SER A 94 15.99 -4.36 14.61
CA SER A 94 15.23 -3.19 14.17
C SER A 94 15.28 -2.05 15.19
N GLY A 95 15.41 -2.37 16.48
CA GLY A 95 15.61 -1.41 17.57
C GLY A 95 17.02 -0.81 17.67
N LEU A 96 18.00 -1.36 16.96
CA LEU A 96 19.36 -0.80 16.94
C LEU A 96 19.42 0.48 16.10
N PRO A 97 20.31 1.43 16.44
CA PRO A 97 20.57 2.59 15.61
C PRO A 97 20.86 2.19 14.15
N GLY A 98 20.06 2.69 13.20
CA GLY A 98 20.20 2.41 11.77
C GLY A 98 19.46 1.17 11.23
N GLY A 99 19.01 0.24 12.09
CA GLY A 99 18.25 -0.94 11.65
C GLY A 99 16.91 -0.57 11.01
N ILE A 100 16.18 0.35 11.63
CA ILE A 100 14.96 0.94 11.06
C ILE A 100 15.22 1.65 9.74
N THR A 101 16.36 2.35 9.66
CA THR A 101 16.74 3.12 8.48
C THR A 101 16.96 2.18 7.30
N LEU A 102 17.66 1.06 7.51
CA LEU A 102 17.89 0.07 6.45
C LEU A 102 16.57 -0.53 5.95
N ASN A 103 15.69 -0.97 6.86
CA ASN A 103 14.38 -1.51 6.48
C ASN A 103 13.55 -0.46 5.72
N THR A 104 13.58 0.79 6.18
CA THR A 104 12.84 1.91 5.56
C THR A 104 13.40 2.23 4.17
N ALA A 105 14.72 2.32 4.02
CA ALA A 105 15.39 2.62 2.76
C ALA A 105 15.12 1.54 1.70
N THR A 106 15.31 0.28 2.07
CA THR A 106 15.08 -0.86 1.16
C THR A 106 13.60 -0.98 0.77
N THR A 107 12.69 -0.75 1.72
CA THR A 107 11.25 -0.66 1.45
C THR A 107 10.93 0.48 0.49
N GLY A 108 11.51 1.67 0.73
CA GLY A 108 11.32 2.85 -0.11
C GLY A 108 11.76 2.64 -1.55
N ILE A 109 12.95 2.08 -1.76
CA ILE A 109 13.44 1.72 -3.10
C ILE A 109 12.51 0.72 -3.78
N SER A 110 12.07 -0.31 -3.05
CA SER A 110 11.18 -1.35 -3.58
C SER A 110 9.82 -0.77 -3.99
N MET A 111 9.22 0.04 -3.12
CA MET A 111 7.96 0.73 -3.39
C MET A 111 8.09 1.71 -4.54
N CYS A 112 9.13 2.53 -4.55
CA CYS A 112 9.38 3.51 -5.61
C CYS A 112 9.45 2.83 -6.99
N ARG A 113 10.26 1.78 -7.12
CA ARG A 113 10.39 0.99 -8.36
C ARG A 113 9.06 0.39 -8.79
N LEU A 114 8.31 -0.17 -7.84
CA LEU A 114 7.02 -0.78 -8.12
C LEU A 114 5.97 0.26 -8.56
N ILE A 115 5.85 1.37 -7.83
CA ILE A 115 4.92 2.45 -8.15
C ILE A 115 5.25 3.02 -9.53
N ARG A 116 6.53 3.26 -9.87
CA ARG A 116 6.92 3.69 -11.23
C ARG A 116 6.53 2.71 -12.31
N LYS A 117 6.70 1.40 -12.06
CA LYS A 117 6.27 0.37 -13.01
C LYS A 117 4.76 0.45 -13.22
N LEU A 118 3.99 0.51 -12.13
CA LEU A 118 2.54 0.62 -12.19
C LEU A 118 2.08 1.89 -12.88
N VAL A 119 2.74 3.02 -12.62
CA VAL A 119 2.44 4.31 -13.24
C VAL A 119 2.69 4.28 -14.75
N ARG A 120 3.80 3.68 -15.18
CA ARG A 120 4.10 3.52 -16.61
C ARG A 120 3.13 2.57 -17.32
N SER A 121 2.70 1.50 -16.65
CA SER A 121 1.84 0.48 -17.26
C SER A 121 0.35 0.86 -17.27
N HIS A 122 -0.11 1.65 -16.31
CA HIS A 122 -1.54 1.87 -16.11
C HIS A 122 -1.93 3.35 -15.92
N GLY A 123 -0.98 4.27 -15.92
CA GLY A 123 -1.18 5.71 -15.67
C GLY A 123 -0.89 6.15 -14.23
N PRO A 124 -0.98 7.44 -13.91
CA PRO A 124 -0.70 7.96 -12.58
C PRO A 124 -1.75 7.54 -11.52
N PHE A 125 -1.38 7.66 -10.24
CA PHE A 125 -2.30 7.55 -9.11
C PHE A 125 -2.70 8.94 -8.61
N ASP A 126 -3.99 9.14 -8.40
CA ASP A 126 -4.54 10.42 -7.95
C ASP A 126 -4.40 10.63 -6.44
N ALA A 127 -4.35 9.53 -5.67
CA ALA A 127 -4.20 9.58 -4.22
C ALA A 127 -3.58 8.29 -3.69
N ALA A 128 -3.11 8.32 -2.45
CA ALA A 128 -2.69 7.12 -1.74
C ALA A 128 -3.17 7.06 -0.29
N ILE A 129 -3.43 5.86 0.22
CA ILE A 129 -3.71 5.59 1.62
C ILE A 129 -2.67 4.58 2.14
N ILE A 130 -2.07 4.88 3.27
CA ILE A 130 -1.07 4.03 3.91
C ILE A 130 -1.64 3.49 5.20
N HIS A 131 -1.82 2.17 5.26
CA HIS A 131 -2.10 1.44 6.49
C HIS A 131 -0.84 0.79 7.08
N ALA A 132 0.28 0.74 6.34
CA ALA A 132 1.56 0.16 6.78
C ALA A 132 2.57 1.22 7.27
N LEU A 133 2.30 1.84 8.41
CA LEU A 133 3.08 2.97 8.94
C LEU A 133 4.59 2.71 9.05
N ARG A 134 5.01 1.62 9.73
CA ARG A 134 6.39 1.40 10.17
C ARG A 134 7.44 1.46 9.05
N TYR A 135 7.13 0.93 7.86
CA TYR A 135 8.09 0.92 6.74
C TYR A 135 7.57 1.64 5.50
N ALA A 136 6.33 1.39 5.07
CA ALA A 136 5.78 2.07 3.89
C ALA A 136 5.51 3.56 4.18
N GLY A 137 4.96 3.86 5.36
CA GLY A 137 4.75 5.23 5.83
C GLY A 137 6.06 5.96 6.08
N PHE A 138 7.02 5.33 6.75
CA PHE A 138 8.33 5.93 6.98
C PHE A 138 9.09 6.18 5.68
N ALA A 139 8.94 5.29 4.69
CA ALA A 139 9.55 5.49 3.38
C ALA A 139 8.84 6.52 2.51
N LEU A 140 7.76 7.18 2.96
CA LEU A 140 6.95 8.09 2.17
C LEU A 140 7.78 9.14 1.38
N PRO A 141 8.81 9.80 1.95
CA PRO A 141 9.64 10.74 1.19
C PRO A 141 10.26 10.15 -0.09
N THR A 142 10.55 8.85 -0.12
CA THR A 142 11.17 8.19 -1.27
C THR A 142 10.25 7.97 -2.46
N TRP A 143 8.93 7.97 -2.27
CA TRP A 143 7.97 7.62 -3.33
C TRP A 143 6.76 8.55 -3.43
N ARG A 144 6.55 9.48 -2.49
CA ARG A 144 5.45 10.46 -2.47
C ARG A 144 5.31 11.24 -3.77
N HIS A 145 6.43 11.58 -4.40
CA HIS A 145 6.48 12.35 -5.66
C HIS A 145 5.84 11.60 -6.84
N LEU A 146 5.59 10.29 -6.72
CA LEU A 146 4.93 9.47 -7.74
C LEU A 146 3.40 9.48 -7.65
N ILE A 147 2.84 10.12 -6.62
CA ILE A 147 1.40 10.26 -6.40
C ILE A 147 0.99 11.70 -6.70
N GLN A 148 0.03 11.91 -7.59
CA GLN A 148 -0.36 13.24 -8.04
C GLN A 148 -1.03 14.05 -6.93
N GLY A 149 -1.98 13.46 -6.22
CA GLY A 149 -2.74 14.15 -5.18
C GLY A 149 -2.30 13.79 -3.78
N LYS A 150 -3.29 13.70 -2.88
CA LYS A 150 -3.08 13.62 -1.44
C LYS A 150 -2.68 12.21 -1.02
N VAL A 151 -1.85 12.13 0.02
CA VAL A 151 -1.48 10.87 0.68
C VAL A 151 -1.96 10.93 2.12
N LEU A 152 -2.78 9.96 2.51
CA LEU A 152 -3.31 9.82 3.86
C LEU A 152 -2.64 8.62 4.54
N THR A 153 -2.35 8.77 5.83
CA THR A 153 -1.74 7.73 6.64
C THR A 153 -2.67 7.37 7.78
N VAL A 154 -2.93 6.08 7.98
CA VAL A 154 -3.85 5.58 9.00
C VAL A 154 -3.08 4.82 10.07
N CYS A 155 -3.26 5.21 11.32
CA CYS A 155 -2.73 4.53 12.49
C CYS A 155 -3.80 3.63 13.10
N HIS A 156 -3.58 2.31 13.08
CA HIS A 156 -4.52 1.31 13.60
C HIS A 156 -4.28 0.93 15.06
N GLY A 157 -3.21 1.45 15.65
CA GLY A 157 -2.78 1.17 17.00
C GLY A 157 -1.39 1.75 17.21
N VAL A 158 -1.05 2.05 18.47
CA VAL A 158 0.29 2.54 18.77
C VAL A 158 1.24 1.35 18.75
N ASP A 159 2.12 1.35 17.76
CA ASP A 159 3.17 0.38 17.67
C ASP A 159 4.19 0.68 18.79
N PRO A 160 4.46 -0.24 19.73
CA PRO A 160 5.42 0.00 20.83
C PRO A 160 6.80 0.44 20.33
N PHE A 161 7.14 0.11 19.08
CA PHE A 161 8.35 0.56 18.42
C PHE A 161 8.35 2.07 18.08
N LEU A 162 7.19 2.63 17.74
CA LEU A 162 6.97 4.06 17.51
C LEU A 162 6.91 4.85 18.81
N GLU A 163 6.52 4.22 19.91
CA GLU A 163 6.50 4.84 21.25
C GLU A 163 7.90 5.08 21.82
N GLN A 164 8.93 4.34 21.35
CA GLN A 164 10.29 4.50 21.83
C GLN A 164 10.90 5.87 21.44
N PRO A 165 11.24 6.72 22.43
CA PRO A 165 11.82 8.03 22.17
C PRO A 165 13.11 7.92 21.36
N GLY A 166 13.15 8.55 20.19
CA GLY A 166 14.32 8.61 19.32
C GLY A 166 14.23 7.81 18.02
N ASN A 167 13.34 6.80 17.92
CA ASN A 167 13.19 6.02 16.67
C ASN A 167 12.61 6.87 15.52
N ILE A 168 11.64 7.74 15.82
CA ILE A 168 11.10 8.72 14.85
C ILE A 168 12.16 9.77 14.48
N LYS A 169 12.95 10.27 15.45
CA LYS A 169 14.00 11.27 15.17
C LYS A 169 15.17 10.71 14.36
N ARG A 170 15.47 9.41 14.48
CA ARG A 170 16.57 8.73 13.77
C ARG A 170 16.25 8.37 12.32
N SER A 171 14.98 8.27 11.93
CA SER A 171 14.58 7.93 10.55
C SER A 171 14.55 9.14 9.61
N ILE A 172 14.31 10.35 10.14
CA ILE A 172 14.11 11.59 9.35
C ILE A 172 15.33 12.02 8.51
N PRO A 173 16.58 12.03 9.02
CA PRO A 173 17.72 12.61 8.28
C PRO A 173 18.12 11.81 7.03
N LEU A 174 17.90 10.49 7.03
CA LEU A 174 18.28 9.63 5.91
C LEU A 174 17.21 9.61 4.81
N LEU A 175 15.94 9.77 5.19
CA LEU A 175 14.85 9.94 4.25
C LEU A 175 15.04 11.19 3.37
N GLN A 176 15.53 12.29 3.95
CA GLN A 176 15.83 13.52 3.22
C GLN A 176 16.95 13.33 2.18
N LYS A 177 17.98 12.52 2.46
CA LYS A 177 19.08 12.24 1.51
C LYS A 177 18.65 11.35 0.34
N MET A 178 17.65 10.48 0.54
CA MET A 178 17.18 9.55 -0.49
C MET A 178 16.19 10.17 -1.49
N VAL A 179 15.58 11.32 -1.17
CA VAL A 179 14.65 12.04 -2.05
C VAL A 179 15.29 12.44 -3.40
N GLY A 180 16.62 12.60 -3.44
CA GLY A 180 17.36 12.96 -4.67
C GLY A 180 17.91 11.78 -5.48
N GLN A 181 17.73 10.52 -5.03
CA GLN A 181 18.41 9.35 -5.62
C GLN A 181 17.46 8.30 -6.19
N CYS A 182 16.15 8.50 -6.06
CA CYS A 182 15.16 7.68 -6.71
C CYS A 182 14.56 8.46 -7.85
#